data_AF-A0A7W7KDZ0-F1
#
_entry.id   AF-A0A7W7KDZ0-F1
#
_cell.length_a   1.000
_cell.length_b   1.000
_cell.length_c   1.000
_cell.angle_alpha   90.00
_cell.angle_beta   90.00
_cell.angle_gamma   90.00
#
_symmetry.space_group_name_H-M   'P 1'
#
loop_
_entity.id
_entity.type
_entity.pdbx_description
1 polymer ?
#
loop_
_entity_poly.entity_id
_entity_poly.type
_entity_poly.pdbx_seq_one_letter_code
_entity_poly.pdbx_strand_id
1 'polypeptide(L)'
;MCNEGAYDATNATEMLAVTAALGATTIAVAQASSLQIEARIAIVQAQVDAFNKGDLDAFASSYAEDVELFDLGPEAKLHLSGRAALIALQASADEVPSKGDNPVAHGGTRFHYRQGAD
;
A
#
# COMPACT_ATOMS: atom_id res chain seq x y z
N MET A 1 -2.17 -37.66 -60.71
CA MET A 1 -1.55 -36.34 -60.42
C MET A 1 -2.27 -35.75 -59.23
N CYS A 2 -1.51 -35.42 -58.18
CA CYS A 2 -1.74 -34.43 -57.13
C CYS A 2 -3.00 -34.51 -56.22
N ASN A 3 -2.78 -35.17 -55.07
CA ASN A 3 -3.10 -34.80 -53.67
C ASN A 3 -4.04 -33.60 -53.41
N GLU A 4 -5.23 -33.88 -52.84
CA GLU A 4 -6.09 -32.88 -52.21
C GLU A 4 -5.80 -32.85 -50.70
N GLY A 5 -4.96 -31.91 -50.27
CA GLY A 5 -4.75 -31.61 -48.86
C GLY A 5 -5.92 -30.81 -48.30
N ALA A 6 -6.97 -31.48 -47.86
CA ALA A 6 -8.02 -30.88 -47.05
C ALA A 6 -7.47 -30.63 -45.64
N TYR A 7 -6.81 -29.48 -45.45
CA TYR A 7 -6.52 -29.01 -44.10
C TYR A 7 -7.84 -28.57 -43.44
N ASP A 8 -8.17 -29.27 -42.37
CA ASP A 8 -9.37 -29.16 -41.55
C ASP A 8 -9.55 -27.73 -40.98
N ALA A 9 -10.47 -26.96 -41.59
CA ALA A 9 -10.82 -25.60 -41.16
C ALA A 9 -11.47 -25.54 -39.76
N THR A 10 -11.91 -26.68 -39.22
CA THR A 10 -12.49 -26.81 -37.88
C THR A 10 -11.43 -26.55 -36.81
N ASN A 11 -10.22 -27.09 -37.00
CA ASN A 11 -9.12 -26.97 -36.05
C ASN A 11 -8.53 -25.54 -36.00
N ALA A 12 -8.53 -24.82 -37.13
CA ALA A 12 -8.07 -23.43 -37.18
C ALA A 12 -8.99 -22.46 -36.42
N THR A 13 -10.30 -22.71 -36.44
CA THR A 13 -11.29 -21.86 -35.75
C THR A 13 -11.25 -22.06 -34.24
N GLU A 14 -11.09 -23.30 -33.79
CA GLU A 14 -10.90 -23.61 -32.37
C GLU A 14 -9.57 -23.07 -31.83
N MET A 15 -8.48 -23.19 -32.61
CA MET A 15 -7.18 -22.62 -32.24
C MET A 15 -7.21 -21.09 -32.15
N LEU A 16 -7.98 -20.42 -33.03
CA LEU A 16 -8.17 -18.97 -32.98
C LEU A 16 -8.99 -18.55 -31.75
N ALA A 17 -10.05 -19.29 -31.41
CA ALA A 17 -10.86 -19.06 -30.21
C ALA A 17 -10.04 -19.26 -28.92
N VAL A 18 -9.21 -20.31 -28.85
CA VAL A 18 -8.29 -20.56 -27.73
C VAL A 18 -7.25 -19.45 -27.61
N THR A 19 -6.68 -18.98 -28.73
CA THR A 19 -5.72 -17.87 -28.73
C THR A 19 -6.36 -16.55 -28.28
N ALA A 20 -7.59 -16.26 -28.73
CA ALA A 20 -8.34 -15.08 -28.32
C ALA A 20 -8.72 -15.13 -26.83
N ALA A 21 -9.13 -16.29 -26.32
CA ALA A 21 -9.46 -16.47 -24.90
C ALA A 21 -8.23 -16.27 -23.99
N LEU A 22 -7.08 -16.82 -24.38
CA LEU A 22 -5.81 -16.60 -23.66
C LEU A 22 -5.36 -15.14 -23.73
N GLY A 23 -5.49 -14.49 -24.89
CA GLY A 23 -5.18 -13.06 -25.05
C GLY A 23 -6.08 -12.12 -24.24
N ALA A 24 -7.40 -12.40 -24.18
CA ALA A 24 -8.33 -11.63 -23.35
C ALA A 24 -8.01 -11.79 -21.85
N THR A 25 -7.60 -12.98 -21.43
CA THR A 25 -7.25 -13.27 -20.04
C THR A 25 -6.00 -12.50 -19.59
N THR A 26 -4.96 -12.44 -20.42
CA THR A 26 -3.72 -11.71 -20.08
C THR A 26 -3.92 -10.21 -19.99
N ILE A 27 -4.74 -9.62 -20.88
CA ILE A 27 -5.08 -8.18 -20.82
C ILE A 27 -5.87 -7.85 -19.56
N ALA A 28 -6.87 -8.67 -19.21
CA ALA A 28 -7.69 -8.45 -18.02
C ALA A 28 -6.85 -8.49 -16.73
N VAL A 29 -5.90 -9.43 -16.64
CA VAL A 29 -4.97 -9.50 -15.49
C VAL A 29 -4.09 -8.26 -15.41
N ALA A 30 -3.51 -7.81 -16.53
CA ALA A 30 -2.66 -6.62 -16.55
C ALA A 30 -3.43 -5.35 -16.16
N GLN A 31 -4.67 -5.19 -16.64
CA GLN A 31 -5.56 -4.08 -16.27
C GLN A 31 -5.96 -4.13 -14.79
N ALA A 32 -6.23 -5.31 -14.24
CA ALA A 32 -6.54 -5.46 -12.82
C ALA A 32 -5.32 -5.10 -11.95
N SER A 33 -4.10 -5.51 -12.36
CA SER A 33 -2.87 -5.17 -11.64
C SER A 33 -2.59 -3.67 -11.65
N SER A 34 -2.78 -2.97 -12.77
CA SER A 34 -2.57 -1.52 -12.83
C SER A 34 -3.57 -0.78 -11.93
N LEU A 35 -4.86 -1.13 -11.99
CA LEU A 35 -5.88 -0.54 -11.12
C LEU A 35 -5.60 -0.80 -9.63
N GLN A 36 -5.06 -1.97 -9.29
CA GLN A 36 -4.65 -2.25 -7.90
C GLN A 36 -3.43 -1.44 -7.47
N ILE A 37 -2.48 -1.17 -8.35
CA ILE A 37 -1.32 -0.32 -8.04
C ILE A 37 -1.78 1.11 -7.77
N GLU A 38 -2.64 1.68 -8.64
CA GLU A 38 -3.20 3.02 -8.45
C GLU A 38 -3.98 3.13 -7.14
N ALA A 39 -4.81 2.12 -6.81
CA ALA A 39 -5.55 2.11 -5.55
C ALA A 39 -4.62 2.07 -4.33
N ARG A 40 -3.52 1.31 -4.37
CA ARG A 40 -2.54 1.26 -3.27
C ARG A 40 -1.80 2.58 -3.11
N ILE A 41 -1.40 3.22 -4.22
CA ILE A 41 -0.77 4.55 -4.20
C ILE A 41 -1.71 5.57 -3.57
N ALA A 42 -3.00 5.55 -3.96
CA ALA A 42 -4.01 6.46 -3.41
C ALA A 42 -4.18 6.29 -1.89
N ILE A 43 -4.18 5.06 -1.37
CA ILE A 43 -4.27 4.78 0.08
C ILE A 43 -3.05 5.37 0.82
N VAL A 44 -1.84 5.17 0.30
CA VAL A 44 -0.62 5.72 0.90
C VAL A 44 -0.65 7.25 0.88
N GLN A 45 -1.10 7.86 -0.23
CA GLN A 45 -1.21 9.31 -0.32
C GLN A 45 -2.22 9.88 0.69
N ALA A 46 -3.39 9.26 0.81
CA ALA A 46 -4.42 9.68 1.76
C ALA A 46 -3.91 9.61 3.22
N GLN A 47 -3.18 8.55 3.56
CA GLN A 47 -2.54 8.40 4.87
C GLN A 47 -1.54 9.53 5.15
N VAL A 48 -0.66 9.85 4.20
CA VAL A 48 0.34 10.92 4.33
C VAL A 48 -0.33 12.28 4.48
N ASP A 49 -1.37 12.56 3.68
CA ASP A 49 -2.12 13.81 3.75
C ASP A 49 -2.83 13.98 5.09
N ALA A 50 -3.43 12.91 5.63
CA ALA A 50 -4.09 12.93 6.93
C ALA A 50 -3.09 13.15 8.07
N PHE A 51 -1.95 12.44 8.04
CA PHE A 51 -0.87 12.61 9.02
C PHE A 51 -0.36 14.05 9.05
N ASN A 52 -0.07 14.63 7.87
CA ASN A 52 0.43 16.00 7.76
C ASN A 52 -0.58 17.05 8.25
N LYS A 53 -1.88 16.74 8.25
CA LYS A 53 -2.95 17.60 8.76
C LYS A 53 -3.24 17.39 10.25
N GLY A 54 -2.64 16.39 10.89
CA GLY A 54 -2.99 15.97 12.25
C GLY A 54 -4.39 15.34 12.35
N ASP A 55 -4.96 14.89 11.23
CA ASP A 55 -6.28 14.25 11.20
C ASP A 55 -6.14 12.77 11.57
N LEU A 56 -6.19 12.49 12.88
CA LEU A 56 -5.94 11.16 13.43
C LEU A 56 -7.00 10.14 13.02
N ASP A 57 -8.26 10.56 12.88
CA ASP A 57 -9.35 9.68 12.45
C ASP A 57 -9.17 9.27 10.97
N ALA A 58 -8.87 10.23 10.09
CA ALA A 58 -8.60 9.94 8.69
C ALA A 58 -7.31 9.10 8.52
N PHE A 59 -6.26 9.40 9.30
CA PHE A 59 -5.02 8.61 9.30
C PHE A 59 -5.29 7.14 9.69
N ALA A 60 -6.00 6.94 10.80
CA ALA A 60 -6.34 5.63 11.34
C ALA A 60 -7.29 4.83 10.43
N SER A 61 -8.11 5.50 9.63
CA SER A 61 -9.00 4.85 8.64
C SER A 61 -8.24 4.14 7.52
N SER A 62 -6.96 4.49 7.29
CA SER A 62 -6.11 3.87 6.28
C SER A 62 -5.62 2.46 6.68
N TYR A 63 -5.92 2.03 7.90
CA TYR A 63 -5.55 0.72 8.44
C TYR A 63 -6.78 -0.17 8.69
N ALA A 64 -6.55 -1.46 8.95
CA ALA A 64 -7.59 -2.34 9.45
C ALA A 64 -7.98 -1.99 10.90
N GLU A 65 -9.17 -2.42 11.35
CA GLU A 65 -9.61 -2.18 12.74
C GLU A 65 -8.69 -2.86 13.74
N ASP A 66 -8.20 -4.05 13.39
CA ASP A 66 -7.32 -4.93 14.14
C ASP A 66 -5.83 -4.74 13.78
N VAL A 67 -5.45 -3.54 13.32
CA VAL A 67 -4.06 -3.24 12.96
C VAL A 67 -3.09 -3.55 14.11
N GLU A 68 -1.97 -4.18 13.78
CA GLU A 68 -0.88 -4.45 14.72
C GLU A 68 0.35 -3.64 14.32
N LEU A 69 0.98 -2.99 15.31
CA LEU A 69 2.24 -2.27 15.14
C LEU A 69 3.34 -3.03 15.86
N PHE A 70 4.45 -3.23 15.17
CA PHE A 70 5.60 -3.97 15.68
C PHE A 70 6.83 -3.08 15.79
N ASP A 71 7.57 -3.26 16.88
CA ASP A 71 8.93 -2.76 17.00
C ASP A 71 9.84 -3.68 16.19
N LEU A 72 10.39 -3.18 15.09
CA LEU A 72 11.28 -3.93 14.20
C LEU A 72 12.71 -3.92 14.75
N GLY A 73 12.96 -4.80 15.73
CA GLY A 73 14.28 -5.13 16.25
C GLY A 73 14.79 -6.50 15.76
N PRO A 74 15.87 -7.04 16.39
CA PRO A 74 16.33 -8.41 16.14
C PRO A 74 15.22 -9.45 16.34
N GLU A 75 14.28 -9.15 17.22
CA GLU A 75 13.02 -9.85 17.36
C GLU A 75 11.90 -8.84 17.11
N ALA A 76 10.97 -9.18 16.21
CA ALA A 76 9.78 -8.38 16.00
C ALA A 76 8.87 -8.52 17.22
N LYS A 77 8.66 -7.42 17.95
CA LYS A 77 7.83 -7.40 19.15
C LYS A 77 6.55 -6.62 18.87
N LEU A 78 5.40 -7.21 19.18
CA LEU A 78 4.12 -6.51 19.12
C LEU A 78 4.17 -5.33 20.11
N HIS A 79 3.99 -4.12 19.59
CA HIS A 79 3.99 -2.89 20.36
C HIS A 79 2.57 -2.50 20.78
N LEU A 80 1.65 -2.44 19.80
CA LEU A 80 0.23 -2.18 20.03
C LEU A 80 -0.63 -2.93 19.03
N SER A 81 -1.92 -3.07 19.36
CA SER A 81 -2.94 -3.67 18.52
C SER A 81 -4.22 -2.85 18.60
N GLY A 82 -4.90 -2.74 17.48
CA GLY A 82 -6.16 -2.04 17.33
C GLY A 82 -5.99 -0.57 16.93
N ARG A 83 -6.92 -0.10 16.13
CA ARG A 83 -6.96 1.25 15.59
C ARG A 83 -7.07 2.34 16.68
N ALA A 84 -7.86 2.06 17.72
CA ALA A 84 -8.01 2.97 18.86
C ALA A 84 -6.68 3.18 19.62
N ALA A 85 -5.87 2.13 19.77
CA ALA A 85 -4.56 2.22 20.41
C ALA A 85 -3.57 3.03 19.55
N LEU A 86 -3.62 2.88 18.22
CA LEU A 86 -2.82 3.66 17.28
C LEU A 86 -3.14 5.16 17.37
N ILE A 87 -4.42 5.53 17.44
CA ILE A 87 -4.85 6.93 17.61
C ILE A 87 -4.32 7.50 18.94
N ALA A 88 -4.48 6.76 20.03
CA ALA A 88 -4.02 7.20 21.35
C ALA A 88 -2.49 7.42 21.39
N LEU A 89 -1.71 6.54 20.75
CA LEU A 89 -0.26 6.71 20.62
C LEU A 89 0.07 8.01 19.88
N GLN A 90 -0.57 8.25 18.73
CA GLN A 90 -0.25 9.42 17.91
C GLN A 90 -0.70 10.74 18.58
N ALA A 91 -1.85 10.74 19.26
CA ALA A 91 -2.30 11.89 20.03
C ALA A 91 -1.32 12.29 21.15
N SER A 92 -0.66 11.31 21.78
CA SER A 92 0.35 11.57 22.82
C SER A 92 1.64 12.20 22.26
N ALA A 93 1.90 12.08 20.96
CA ALA A 93 3.07 12.65 20.31
C ALA A 93 2.88 14.12 19.88
N ASP A 94 1.62 14.58 19.76
CA ASP A 94 1.28 15.97 19.40
C ASP A 94 1.30 16.94 20.59
N GLU A 95 1.43 16.44 21.84
CA GLU A 95 1.80 17.29 22.99
C GLU A 95 3.28 17.67 22.91
N VAL A 96 3.61 18.59 22.00
CA VAL A 96 4.90 19.28 22.02
C VAL A 96 4.91 20.23 23.23
N PRO A 97 5.80 20.05 24.23
CA PRO A 97 5.93 21.04 25.29
C PRO A 97 6.31 22.38 24.66
N SER A 98 5.51 23.41 24.97
CA SER A 98 5.75 24.79 24.59
C SER A 98 7.22 25.14 24.83
N LYS A 99 7.87 25.63 23.78
CA LYS A 99 9.26 26.08 23.73
C LYS A 99 9.57 27.01 24.92
N GLY A 100 10.03 26.44 26.03
CA GLY A 100 10.22 27.17 27.28
C GLY A 100 11.02 26.40 28.32
N ASP A 101 10.73 25.12 28.54
CA ASP A 101 11.44 24.31 29.52
C ASP A 101 12.24 23.22 28.83
N ASN A 102 13.57 23.32 28.96
CA ASN A 102 14.52 22.30 28.58
C ASN A 102 14.83 21.42 29.80
N PRO A 103 14.20 20.25 29.97
CA PRO A 103 14.81 19.17 30.72
C PRO A 103 15.57 18.29 29.73
N VAL A 104 16.88 18.29 29.90
CA VAL A 104 17.80 17.23 29.46
C VAL A 104 17.15 15.87 29.60
N ALA A 105 16.86 15.20 28.47
CA ALA A 105 16.37 13.82 28.46
C ALA A 105 17.08 13.00 27.40
N HIS A 106 17.54 11.85 27.87
CA HIS A 106 18.36 10.86 27.20
C HIS A 106 17.68 10.24 25.97
N GLY A 107 18.47 9.99 24.92
CA GLY A 107 18.33 8.80 24.08
C GLY A 107 17.01 8.61 23.33
N GLY A 108 16.58 9.59 22.53
CA GLY A 108 15.53 9.40 21.53
C GLY A 108 15.98 9.88 20.16
N THR A 109 16.15 8.96 19.22
CA THR A 109 16.55 9.27 17.83
C THR A 109 15.44 10.07 17.15
N ARG A 110 15.62 11.39 17.03
CA ARG A 110 14.75 12.27 16.24
C ARG A 110 15.16 12.19 14.78
N PHE A 111 14.37 11.52 13.95
CA PHE A 111 14.56 11.51 12.50
C PHE A 111 14.20 12.89 11.93
N HIS A 112 15.21 13.65 11.51
CA HIS A 112 15.02 14.89 10.76
C HIS A 112 14.99 14.58 9.27
N TYR A 113 13.82 14.64 8.63
CA TYR A 113 13.75 14.70 7.17
C TYR A 113 14.14 16.12 6.72
N ARG A 114 15.32 16.23 6.10
CA ARG A 114 15.74 17.42 5.35
C ARG A 114 15.01 17.38 4.00
N GLN A 115 13.95 18.16 3.82
CA GLN A 115 13.49 18.50 2.48
C GLN A 115 14.54 19.43 1.86
N GLY A 116 15.19 18.98 0.79
CA GLY A 116 16.02 19.82 -0.05
C GLY A 116 15.12 20.72 -0.88
N ALA A 117 15.35 22.03 -0.78
CA ALA A 117 14.88 23.00 -1.75
C ALA A 117 16.02 23.22 -2.76
N ASP A 118 15.79 22.82 -4.02
CA ASP A 118 15.93 23.66 -5.23
C ASP A 118 15.46 22.86 -6.45
#